data_AF-A0A928TYK1-F1
#
_entry.id   AF-A0A928TYK1-F1
#
_cell.length_a   1.000
_cell.length_b   1.000
_cell.length_c   1.000
_cell.angle_alpha   90.00
_cell.angle_beta   90.00
_cell.angle_gamma   90.00
#
_symmetry.space_group_name_H-M   'P 1'
#
loop_
_entity.id
_entity.type
_entity.pdbx_description
1 polymer ?
#
loop_
_entity_poly.entity_id
_entity_poly.type
_entity_poly.pdbx_seq_one_letter_code
_entity_poly.pdbx_strand_id
1 'polypeptide(L)'
;MNPTELPPTVQKALGEEAAHDLVSWLDARLSSATPISAFTARQKANVFVLENISNLLLAATPELQEVGNRPVWHVPIDLTLPKKGRVGRIGTIAIDATYGEVHYDDKLVDEMTAVTERLMHEAITS
;
A
#
# COMPACT_ATOMS: atom_id res chain seq x y z
N MET A 1 15.30 -22.30 7.35
CA MET A 1 14.07 -22.21 8.17
C MET A 1 12.93 -22.17 7.19
N ASN A 2 11.98 -23.11 7.24
CA ASN A 2 10.78 -23.02 6.41
C ASN A 2 9.91 -21.88 6.98
N PRO A 3 9.50 -20.87 6.19
CA PRO A 3 8.67 -19.76 6.68
C PRO A 3 7.31 -20.20 7.23
N THR A 4 6.90 -21.42 6.93
CA THR A 4 5.61 -22.03 7.29
C THR A 4 5.67 -22.85 8.58
N GLU A 5 6.85 -23.06 9.17
CA GLU A 5 6.99 -23.80 10.43
C GLU A 5 7.22 -22.83 11.60
N LEU A 6 6.41 -22.97 12.65
CA LEU A 6 6.58 -22.18 13.88
C LEU A 6 7.99 -22.40 14.46
N PRO A 7 8.65 -21.35 15.00
CA PRO A 7 9.95 -21.51 15.65
C PRO A 7 9.90 -22.56 16.77
N PRO A 8 10.96 -23.38 16.97
CA PRO A 8 10.95 -24.45 17.98
C PRO A 8 10.67 -23.97 19.41
N THR A 9 11.09 -22.74 19.72
CA THR A 9 10.80 -22.08 21.00
C THR A 9 9.31 -21.81 21.19
N VAL A 10 8.61 -21.43 20.12
CA VAL A 10 7.17 -21.17 20.11
C VAL A 10 6.40 -22.49 20.19
N GLN A 11 6.82 -23.52 19.44
CA GLN A 11 6.21 -24.85 19.52
C GLN A 11 6.31 -25.46 20.93
N LYS A 12 7.49 -25.35 21.57
CA LYS A 12 7.68 -25.83 22.95
C LYS A 12 6.81 -25.10 23.97
N ALA A 13 6.57 -23.81 23.77
CA ALA A 13 5.76 -22.99 24.69
C ALA A 13 4.27 -23.29 24.57
N LEU A 14 3.78 -23.54 23.34
CA LEU A 14 2.37 -23.82 23.07
C LEU A 14 2.01 -25.30 23.26
N GLY A 15 2.97 -26.22 23.10
CA GLY A 15 2.71 -27.65 22.94
C GLY A 15 2.38 -28.00 21.48
N GLU A 16 2.66 -29.24 21.07
CA GLU A 16 2.54 -29.68 19.67
C GLU A 16 1.12 -29.52 19.12
N GLU A 17 0.10 -29.90 19.90
CA GLU A 17 -1.31 -29.81 19.51
C GLU A 17 -1.75 -28.36 19.29
N ALA A 18 -1.53 -27.48 20.26
CA ALA A 18 -1.92 -26.08 20.15
C ALA A 18 -1.11 -25.33 19.07
N ALA A 19 0.15 -25.70 18.85
CA ALA A 19 0.95 -25.15 17.77
C ALA A 19 0.39 -25.55 16.40
N HIS A 20 -0.02 -26.81 16.23
CA HIS A 20 -0.65 -27.30 15.00
C HIS A 20 -1.99 -26.60 14.73
N ASP A 21 -2.86 -26.52 15.73
CA ASP A 21 -4.17 -25.88 15.62
C ASP A 21 -4.04 -24.39 15.26
N LEU A 22 -3.06 -23.69 15.86
CA LEU A 22 -2.78 -22.29 15.56
C LEU A 22 -2.38 -22.10 14.09
N VAL A 23 -1.47 -22.92 13.57
CA VAL A 23 -1.02 -22.83 12.16
C VAL A 23 -2.19 -23.12 11.22
N SER A 24 -2.94 -24.20 11.48
CA SER A 24 -4.11 -24.58 10.69
C SER A 24 -5.17 -23.46 10.64
N TRP A 25 -5.46 -22.84 11.80
CA TRP A 25 -6.37 -21.71 11.88
C TRP A 25 -5.84 -20.47 11.15
N LEU A 26 -4.56 -20.14 11.28
CA LEU A 26 -3.93 -19.02 10.59
C LEU A 26 -3.99 -19.21 9.07
N ASP A 27 -3.65 -20.40 8.57
CA ASP A 27 -3.70 -20.72 7.13
C ASP A 27 -5.12 -20.57 6.58
N ALA A 28 -6.12 -21.09 7.29
CA ALA A 28 -7.53 -20.92 6.91
C ALA A 28 -7.96 -19.45 6.95
N ARG A 29 -7.50 -18.70 7.96
CA ARG A 29 -7.82 -17.28 8.11
C ARG A 29 -7.18 -16.41 7.04
N LEU A 30 -5.94 -16.70 6.66
CA LEU A 30 -5.19 -15.97 5.64
C LEU A 30 -5.68 -16.31 4.23
N SER A 31 -6.06 -17.56 3.99
CA SER A 31 -6.61 -18.03 2.71
C SER A 31 -8.05 -17.58 2.46
N SER A 32 -8.78 -17.21 3.51
CA SER A 32 -10.15 -16.68 3.41
C SER A 32 -10.21 -15.16 3.23
N ALA A 33 -9.07 -14.47 3.14
CA ALA A 33 -9.04 -13.04 2.86
C ALA A 33 -9.57 -12.77 1.45
N THR A 34 -10.62 -11.95 1.36
CA THR A 34 -11.11 -11.45 0.07
C THR A 34 -10.18 -10.33 -0.40
N PRO A 35 -9.55 -10.45 -1.58
CA PRO A 35 -8.71 -9.38 -2.12
C PRO A 35 -9.45 -8.05 -2.18
N ILE A 36 -8.74 -6.98 -1.86
CA ILE A 36 -9.31 -5.64 -1.89
C ILE A 36 -9.58 -5.20 -3.33
N SER A 37 -10.68 -4.48 -3.51
CA SER A 37 -11.05 -3.92 -4.82
C SER A 37 -10.12 -2.76 -5.21
N ALA A 38 -10.05 -2.44 -6.51
CA ALA A 38 -9.39 -1.23 -7.00
C ALA A 38 -9.95 0.03 -6.30
N PHE A 39 -11.25 0.08 -6.03
CA PHE A 39 -11.85 1.20 -5.30
C PHE A 39 -11.27 1.35 -3.88
N THR A 40 -11.16 0.24 -3.16
CA THR A 40 -10.57 0.19 -1.82
C THR A 40 -9.09 0.57 -1.83
N ALA A 41 -8.32 0.09 -2.82
CA ALA A 41 -6.92 0.47 -3.00
C ALA A 41 -6.77 1.98 -3.22
N ARG A 42 -7.61 2.57 -4.09
CA ARG A 42 -7.62 4.02 -4.34
C ARG A 42 -7.98 4.82 -3.08
N GLN A 43 -8.94 4.35 -2.28
CA GLN A 43 -9.27 5.00 -1.01
C GLN A 43 -8.10 4.98 -0.03
N LYS A 44 -7.43 3.84 0.12
CA LYS A 44 -6.24 3.71 0.97
C LYS A 44 -5.10 4.63 0.52
N ALA A 45 -4.84 4.70 -0.79
CA ALA A 45 -3.85 5.63 -1.35
C ALA A 45 -4.20 7.10 -1.05
N ASN A 46 -5.48 7.49 -1.18
CA ASN A 46 -5.93 8.84 -0.84
C ASN A 46 -5.71 9.18 0.64
N VAL A 47 -6.05 8.26 1.55
CA VAL A 47 -5.82 8.46 2.99
C VAL A 47 -4.33 8.62 3.28
N PHE A 48 -3.50 7.75 2.71
CA PHE A 48 -2.05 7.82 2.91
C PHE A 48 -1.47 9.18 2.51
N VAL A 49 -1.75 9.66 1.30
CA VAL A 49 -1.17 10.93 0.82
C VAL A 49 -1.71 12.14 1.58
N LEU A 50 -2.96 12.08 2.04
CA LEU A 50 -3.56 13.11 2.88
C LEU A 50 -2.86 13.20 4.24
N GLU A 51 -2.53 12.06 4.84
CA GLU A 51 -1.91 12.00 6.17
C GLU A 51 -0.40 12.27 6.15
N ASN A 52 0.29 11.94 5.07
CA ASN A 52 1.76 11.94 5.03
C ASN A 52 2.37 13.02 4.14
N ILE A 53 1.61 13.59 3.20
CA ILE A 53 2.20 14.49 2.18
C ILE A 53 1.40 15.79 2.04
N SER A 54 0.18 15.75 1.50
CA SER A 54 -0.62 16.94 1.24
C SER A 54 -2.08 16.60 0.90
N ASN A 55 -2.99 17.50 1.24
CA ASN A 55 -4.41 17.44 0.88
C ASN A 55 -4.72 17.85 -0.57
N LEU A 56 -3.71 18.28 -1.34
CA LEU A 56 -3.85 18.65 -2.75
C LEU A 56 -3.68 17.45 -3.69
N LEU A 57 -3.47 16.26 -3.15
CA LEU A 57 -3.14 15.05 -3.89
C LEU A 57 -4.38 14.19 -4.12
N LEU A 58 -4.44 13.54 -5.27
CA LEU A 58 -5.53 12.66 -5.65
C LEU A 58 -5.01 11.37 -6.25
N ALA A 59 -5.48 10.25 -5.72
CA ALA A 59 -5.25 8.93 -6.27
C ALA A 59 -6.05 8.73 -7.56
N ALA A 60 -5.35 8.39 -8.64
CA ALA A 60 -5.89 8.06 -9.94
C ALA A 60 -6.38 6.59 -9.99
N THR A 61 -6.68 6.09 -11.19
CA THR A 61 -7.12 4.70 -11.41
C THR A 61 -6.00 3.72 -11.06
N PRO A 62 -6.24 2.75 -10.15
CA PRO A 62 -5.28 1.70 -9.85
C PRO A 62 -5.08 0.72 -10.99
N GLU A 63 -3.86 0.22 -11.12
CA GLU A 63 -3.48 -0.86 -12.04
C GLU A 63 -3.03 -2.08 -11.23
N LEU A 64 -3.57 -3.26 -11.54
CA LEU A 64 -3.18 -4.50 -10.86
C LEU A 64 -1.96 -5.11 -11.58
N GLN A 65 -0.91 -5.42 -10.83
CA GLN A 65 0.28 -6.09 -11.35
C GLN A 65 0.68 -7.24 -10.43
N GLU A 66 1.20 -8.32 -11.02
CA GLU A 66 1.81 -9.42 -10.27
C GLU A 66 3.28 -9.07 -10.00
N VAL A 67 3.63 -8.87 -8.72
CA VAL A 67 5.02 -8.65 -8.29
C VAL A 67 5.50 -9.94 -7.64
N GLY A 68 6.18 -10.79 -8.42
CA GLY A 68 6.51 -12.15 -8.02
C GLY A 68 5.26 -13.03 -8.04
N ASN A 69 4.79 -13.45 -6.86
CA ASN A 69 3.57 -14.25 -6.68
C ASN A 69 2.57 -13.54 -5.75
N ARG A 70 2.57 -12.20 -5.79
CA ARG A 70 1.70 -11.35 -4.99
C ARG A 70 1.03 -10.31 -5.89
N PRO A 71 -0.30 -10.23 -5.90
CA PRO A 71 -1.02 -9.19 -6.61
C PRO A 71 -0.86 -7.86 -5.87
N VAL A 72 -0.43 -6.82 -6.59
CA VAL A 72 -0.18 -5.48 -6.06
C VAL A 72 -0.95 -4.46 -6.88
N TRP A 73 -1.71 -3.61 -6.20
CA TRP A 73 -2.29 -2.41 -6.79
C TRP A 73 -1.24 -1.31 -6.87
N HIS A 74 -0.94 -0.85 -8.06
CA HIS A 74 -0.17 0.36 -8.30
C HIS A 74 -1.13 1.52 -8.50
N VAL A 75 -1.16 2.44 -7.54
CA VAL A 75 -2.08 3.58 -7.52
C VAL A 75 -1.32 4.86 -7.83
N PRO A 76 -1.47 5.44 -9.03
CA PRO A 76 -0.80 6.70 -9.34
C PRO A 76 -1.40 7.85 -8.54
N ILE A 77 -0.55 8.79 -8.13
CA ILE A 77 -0.96 9.98 -7.38
C ILE A 77 -0.66 11.22 -8.20
N ASP A 78 -1.67 12.07 -8.37
CA ASP A 78 -1.57 13.33 -9.08
C ASP A 78 -1.72 14.52 -8.12
N LEU A 79 -0.94 15.57 -8.35
CA LEU A 79 -1.16 16.89 -7.77
C LEU A 79 -2.35 17.55 -8.47
N THR A 80 -3.28 18.07 -7.66
CA THR A 80 -4.44 18.81 -8.12
C THR A 80 -4.52 20.15 -7.41
N LEU A 81 -4.77 21.23 -8.16
CA LEU A 81 -4.94 22.57 -7.61
C LEU A 81 -6.38 23.06 -7.87
N PRO A 82 -7.05 23.68 -6.89
CA PRO A 82 -8.46 24.07 -7.02
C PRO A 82 -8.79 24.89 -8.27
N LYS A 83 -7.87 25.76 -8.73
CA LYS A 83 -8.07 26.61 -9.91
C LYS A 83 -7.53 26.04 -11.22
N LYS A 84 -6.62 25.05 -11.17
CA LYS A 84 -5.95 24.50 -12.36
C LYS A 84 -6.35 23.04 -12.65
N GLY A 85 -7.08 22.39 -11.75
CA GLY A 85 -7.37 20.97 -11.83
C GLY A 85 -6.09 20.15 -11.67
N ARG A 86 -5.97 19.06 -12.43
CA ARG A 86 -4.80 18.19 -12.42
C ARG A 86 -3.57 18.91 -12.97
N VAL A 87 -2.51 19.00 -12.18
CA VAL A 87 -1.23 19.60 -12.56
C VAL A 87 -0.28 18.56 -13.14
N GLY A 88 -0.14 17.42 -12.47
CA GLY A 88 0.78 16.37 -12.90
C GLY A 88 0.89 15.23 -11.90
N ARG A 89 1.54 14.14 -12.34
CA ARG A 89 1.78 12.96 -11.51
C ARG A 89 2.98 13.20 -10.59
N ILE A 90 2.83 12.87 -9.30
CA ILE A 90 3.91 13.00 -8.31
C ILE A 90 4.57 11.66 -7.97
N GLY A 91 3.88 10.54 -8.21
CA GLY A 91 4.38 9.22 -7.86
C GLY A 91 3.32 8.13 -7.99
N THR A 92 3.64 6.96 -7.48
CA THR A 92 2.76 5.78 -7.47
C THR A 92 2.90 5.08 -6.12
N ILE A 93 1.78 4.70 -5.51
CA ILE A 93 1.74 3.95 -4.26
C ILE A 93 1.45 2.49 -4.56
N ALA A 94 2.26 1.59 -4.01
CA ALA A 94 2.03 0.16 -4.07
C ALA A 94 1.17 -0.28 -2.87
N ILE A 95 0.11 -1.06 -3.13
CA ILE A 95 -0.80 -1.57 -2.11
C ILE A 95 -0.97 -3.07 -2.34
N ASP A 96 -0.74 -3.88 -1.30
CA ASP A 96 -1.00 -5.30 -1.34
C ASP A 96 -2.49 -5.57 -1.66
N ALA A 97 -2.77 -6.33 -2.72
CA ALA A 97 -4.14 -6.54 -3.16
C ALA A 97 -4.90 -7.54 -2.29
N THR A 98 -4.23 -8.31 -1.44
CA THR A 98 -4.85 -9.31 -0.55
C THR A 98 -5.32 -8.67 0.75
N TYR A 99 -4.46 -7.90 1.40
CA TYR A 99 -4.68 -7.35 2.75
C TYR A 99 -4.82 -5.82 2.76
N GLY A 100 -4.46 -5.15 1.67
CA GLY A 100 -4.55 -3.70 1.57
C GLY A 100 -3.50 -2.96 2.38
N GLU A 101 -2.35 -3.58 2.64
CA GLU A 101 -1.19 -2.92 3.23
C GLU A 101 -0.61 -1.92 2.24
N VAL A 102 -0.34 -0.69 2.69
CA VAL A 102 0.30 0.34 1.86
C VAL A 102 1.81 0.18 2.02
N HIS A 103 2.52 -0.11 0.94
CA HIS A 103 3.97 -0.23 0.96
C HIS A 103 4.60 1.15 0.75
N TYR A 104 5.29 1.65 1.77
CA TYR A 104 6.05 2.89 1.70
C TYR A 104 7.26 2.84 2.62
N ASP A 105 8.23 3.69 2.33
CA ASP A 105 9.34 4.04 3.21
C ASP A 105 9.49 5.58 3.22
N ASP A 106 10.35 6.09 4.11
CA ASP A 106 10.60 7.53 4.22
C ASP A 106 11.10 8.12 2.90
N LYS A 107 11.88 7.34 2.14
CA LYS A 107 12.42 7.76 0.86
C LYS A 107 11.31 8.04 -0.17
N LEU A 108 10.30 7.17 -0.26
CA LEU A 108 9.15 7.37 -1.14
C LEU A 108 8.42 8.68 -0.80
N VAL A 109 8.20 8.94 0.49
CA VAL A 109 7.53 10.14 0.98
C VAL A 109 8.34 11.39 0.63
N ASP A 110 9.65 11.37 0.84
CA ASP A 110 10.56 12.48 0.52
C ASP A 110 10.56 12.76 -0.99
N GLU A 111 10.68 11.72 -1.83
CA GLU A 111 10.66 11.85 -3.29
C GLU A 111 9.35 12.45 -3.79
N MET A 112 8.22 11.94 -3.31
CA MET A 112 6.90 12.45 -3.69
C MET A 112 6.66 13.88 -3.20
N THR A 113 7.17 14.24 -2.03
CA THR A 113 7.11 15.61 -1.49
C THR A 113 7.91 16.57 -2.37
N ALA A 114 9.15 16.21 -2.71
CA ALA A 114 10.00 17.03 -3.57
C ALA A 114 9.39 17.25 -4.97
N VAL A 115 8.78 16.22 -5.56
CA VAL A 115 8.07 16.35 -6.83
C VAL A 115 6.84 17.25 -6.70
N THR A 116 6.11 17.15 -5.58
CA THR A 116 4.96 18.01 -5.31
C THR A 116 5.37 19.48 -5.22
N GLU A 117 6.40 19.80 -4.47
CA GLU A 117 6.93 21.17 -4.33
C GLU A 117 7.36 21.75 -5.68
N ARG A 118 8.09 20.96 -6.48
CA ARG A 118 8.51 21.36 -7.82
C ARG A 118 7.31 21.67 -8.73
N LEU A 119 6.33 20.77 -8.81
CA LEU A 119 5.13 20.98 -9.65
C LEU A 119 4.29 22.17 -9.16
N MET A 120 4.22 22.41 -7.84
CA MET A 120 3.56 23.61 -7.30
C MET A 120 4.26 24.88 -7.73
N HIS A 121 5.60 24.93 -7.69
CA HIS A 121 6.38 26.08 -8.13
C HIS A 121 6.17 26.37 -9.62
N GLU A 122 6.32 25.34 -10.46
CA GLU A 122 6.08 25.44 -11.92
C GLU A 122 4.67 25.96 -12.21
N ALA A 123 3.66 25.45 -11.50
CA ALA A 123 2.27 25.86 -11.66
C ALA A 123 1.97 27.28 -11.15
N ILE A 124 2.80 27.91 -10.33
CA ILE A 124 2.61 29.32 -9.93
C ILE A 124 3.24 30.25 -10.98
N THR A 125 4.35 29.82 -11.58
CA THR A 125 5.11 30.59 -12.56
C THR A 125 4.54 30.55 -13.99
N SER A 126 3.65 29.60 -14.27
CA SER A 126 2.92 29.43 -15.55
C SER A 126 1.56 30.14 -15.56
#